data_AF-A0A0B2UV62-F1
#
_entry.id   AF-A0A0B2UV62-F1
#
_cell.length_a   1.000
_cell.length_b   1.000
_cell.length_c   1.000
_cell.angle_alpha   90.00
_cell.angle_beta   90.00
_cell.angle_gamma   90.00
#
_symmetry.space_group_name_H-M   'P 1'
#
loop_
_entity.id
_entity.type
_entity.pdbx_description
1 polymer ?
#
loop_
_entity_poly.entity_id
_entity_poly.type
_entity_poly.pdbx_seq_one_letter_code
_entity_poly.pdbx_strand_id
1 'polypeptide(L)'
;MLLEVLHLHNTAIARLIGLTNSLRKVKPSLFGRSVEVERCLHALIIMMQVFAPHTAAELWSAVCSVPAIDETQRRKTLTVTEQDWPSVDADADIDFILKVFDFSCGRVAVPRQSIEGLNAEEVFKVAAEGPHRWFIDELAKGGHRPSKYQLQQREGLHVTLQLYFDDSLNEEDVKKLLNEMSAQRIKSKKLRRMAAPAT
;
A
#
# COMPACT_ATOMS: atom_id res chain seq x y z
N MET A 1 -4.86 4.50 1.32
CA MET A 1 -5.95 5.14 2.08
C MET A 1 -5.92 6.61 1.71
N LEU A 2 -6.91 7.10 0.97
CA LEU A 2 -6.96 8.48 0.50
C LEU A 2 -7.83 9.30 1.44
N LEU A 3 -7.32 10.43 1.90
CA LEU A 3 -8.03 11.33 2.80
C LEU A 3 -9.31 11.87 2.13
N GLU A 4 -9.23 12.18 0.83
CA GLU A 4 -10.32 12.70 0.01
C GLU A 4 -11.44 11.69 -0.28
N VAL A 5 -11.16 10.38 -0.23
CA VAL A 5 -12.14 9.33 -0.57
C VAL A 5 -12.82 8.78 0.67
N LEU A 6 -12.03 8.48 1.71
CA LEU A 6 -12.53 7.77 2.88
C LEU A 6 -12.88 8.71 4.04
N HIS A 7 -12.40 9.95 4.00
CA HIS A 7 -12.60 10.96 5.06
C HIS A 7 -12.23 10.47 6.48
N LEU A 8 -11.32 9.49 6.58
CA LEU A 8 -10.85 8.92 7.85
C LEU A 8 -9.73 9.77 8.46
N HIS A 9 -10.05 11.02 8.81
CA HIS A 9 -9.11 12.01 9.32
C HIS A 9 -8.38 11.54 10.59
N ASN A 10 -9.09 10.89 11.51
CA ASN A 10 -8.51 10.29 12.71
C ASN A 10 -7.41 9.26 12.38
N THR A 11 -7.63 8.46 11.34
CA THR A 11 -6.69 7.43 10.90
C THR A 11 -5.49 8.06 10.21
N ALA A 12 -5.72 9.10 9.40
CA ALA A 12 -4.63 9.87 8.79
C ALA A 12 -3.72 10.50 9.85
N ILE A 13 -4.29 11.13 10.89
CA ILE A 13 -3.52 11.67 12.04
C ILE A 13 -2.74 10.55 12.74
N ALA A 14 -3.37 9.40 13.00
CA ALA A 14 -2.69 8.27 13.63
C ALA A 14 -1.49 7.78 12.79
N ARG A 15 -1.59 7.80 11.46
CA ARG A 15 -0.48 7.47 10.55
C ARG A 15 0.63 8.51 10.60
N LEU A 16 0.31 9.81 10.66
CA LEU A 16 1.31 10.87 10.83
C LEU A 16 2.05 10.75 12.17
N ILE A 17 1.33 10.48 13.27
CA ILE A 17 1.94 10.19 14.58
C ILE A 17 2.87 8.97 14.48
N GLY A 18 2.46 7.93 13.75
CA GLY A 18 3.29 6.76 13.44
C GLY A 18 4.60 7.14 12.73
N LEU A 19 4.52 7.98 11.69
CA LEU A 19 5.70 8.47 10.96
C LEU A 19 6.63 9.28 11.86
N THR A 20 6.09 10.19 12.68
CA THR A 20 6.86 10.96 13.67
C THR A 20 7.59 10.04 14.65
N ASN A 21 6.92 8.99 15.13
CA ASN A 21 7.52 8.01 16.03
C ASN A 21 8.62 7.18 15.35
N SER A 22 8.49 6.87 14.06
CA SER A 22 9.54 6.21 13.29
C SER A 22 10.76 7.12 13.11
N LEU A 23 10.56 8.38 12.73
CA LEU A 23 11.64 9.37 12.61
C LEU A 23 12.37 9.59 13.93
N ARG A 24 11.66 9.59 15.07
CA ARG A 24 12.28 9.70 16.40
C ARG A 24 13.25 8.56 16.72
N LYS A 25 13.06 7.38 16.13
CA LYS A 25 13.94 6.21 16.34
C LYS A 25 15.16 6.20 15.42
N VAL A 26 15.20 7.09 14.42
CA VAL A 26 16.34 7.21 13.50
C VAL A 26 17.55 7.72 14.27
N LYS A 27 18.73 7.20 13.95
CA LYS A 27 19.99 7.63 14.56
C LYS A 27 20.21 9.14 14.30
N PRO A 28 20.50 9.96 15.33
CA PRO A 28 20.71 11.40 15.15
C PRO A 28 21.75 11.76 14.08
N SER A 29 22.77 10.92 13.89
CA SER A 29 23.81 11.11 12.87
C SER A 29 23.33 11.08 11.43
N LEU A 30 22.12 10.57 11.17
CA LEU A 30 21.53 10.52 9.83
C LEU A 30 20.84 11.85 9.45
N PHE A 31 20.44 12.64 10.44
CA PHE A 31 19.89 13.98 10.18
C PHE A 31 21.01 14.88 9.63
N GLY A 32 20.77 15.50 8.48
CA GLY A 32 21.77 16.27 7.75
C GLY A 32 22.74 15.43 6.90
N ARG A 33 22.55 14.10 6.79
CA ARG A 33 23.37 13.22 5.94
C ARG A 33 22.58 12.32 5.00
N SER A 34 21.39 11.86 5.42
CA SER A 34 20.54 10.98 4.61
C SER A 34 19.45 11.79 3.91
N VAL A 35 19.41 11.68 2.59
CA VAL A 35 18.38 12.29 1.74
C VAL A 35 17.00 11.71 2.07
N GLU A 36 16.93 10.42 2.42
CA GLU A 36 15.70 9.71 2.77
C GLU A 36 15.08 10.27 4.04
N VAL A 37 15.89 10.56 5.06
CA VAL A 37 15.42 11.19 6.30
C VAL A 37 14.87 12.59 6.02
N GLU A 38 15.55 13.37 5.17
CA GLU A 38 15.10 14.70 4.73
C GLU A 38 13.77 14.62 3.95
N ARG A 39 13.64 13.69 3.00
CA ARG A 39 12.41 13.44 2.25
C ARG A 39 11.26 13.03 3.16
N CYS A 40 11.49 12.14 4.13
CA CYS A 40 10.47 11.75 5.10
C CYS A 40 10.02 12.92 5.99
N LEU A 41 10.96 13.79 6.40
CA LEU A 41 10.64 14.98 7.17
C LEU A 41 9.82 15.99 6.36
N HIS A 42 10.19 16.25 5.11
CA HIS A 42 9.42 17.10 4.20
C HIS A 42 8.00 16.53 4.02
N ALA A 43 7.86 15.23 3.74
CA ALA A 43 6.57 14.59 3.56
C ALA A 43 5.69 14.69 4.82
N LEU A 44 6.27 14.52 6.01
CA LEU A 44 5.55 14.69 7.28
C LEU A 44 5.00 16.13 7.41
N ILE A 45 5.84 17.14 7.18
CA ILE A 45 5.45 18.56 7.29
C ILE A 45 4.36 18.91 6.28
N ILE A 46 4.53 18.51 5.01
CA ILE A 46 3.57 18.77 3.93
C ILE A 46 2.23 18.10 4.21
N MET A 47 2.21 16.84 4.67
CA MET A 47 0.95 16.15 5.00
C MET A 47 0.28 16.72 6.25
N MET A 48 1.07 17.15 7.24
CA MET A 48 0.57 17.71 8.50
C MET A 48 -0.17 19.04 8.29
N GLN A 49 0.14 19.78 7.22
CA GLN A 49 -0.49 21.07 6.94
C GLN A 49 -2.03 21.01 6.92
N VAL A 50 -2.59 19.86 6.52
CA VAL A 50 -4.04 19.64 6.44
C VAL A 50 -4.70 19.72 7.82
N PHE A 51 -3.97 19.37 8.88
CA PHE A 51 -4.49 19.30 10.25
C PHE A 51 -3.94 20.41 11.16
N ALA A 52 -2.71 20.87 10.90
CA ALA A 52 -2.02 21.87 11.70
C ALA A 52 -1.22 22.85 10.81
N PRO A 53 -1.91 23.68 10.00
CA PRO A 53 -1.28 24.51 8.96
C PRO A 53 -0.22 25.48 9.50
N HIS A 54 -0.50 26.16 10.62
CA HIS A 54 0.44 27.10 11.24
C HIS A 54 1.72 26.39 11.71
N THR A 55 1.57 25.22 12.35
CA THR A 55 2.74 24.44 12.82
C THR A 55 3.55 23.93 11.62
N ALA A 56 2.87 23.48 10.56
CA ALA A 56 3.54 23.04 9.34
C ALA A 56 4.32 24.18 8.66
N ALA A 57 3.76 25.39 8.61
CA ALA A 57 4.42 26.57 8.05
C ALA A 57 5.69 26.95 8.83
N GLU A 58 5.61 26.98 10.16
CA GLU A 58 6.78 27.26 11.02
C GLU A 58 7.88 26.19 10.85
N LEU A 59 7.50 24.92 10.84
CA LEU A 59 8.47 23.83 10.61
C LEU A 59 9.08 23.87 9.22
N TRP A 60 8.29 24.19 8.19
CA TRP A 60 8.80 24.34 6.83
C TRP A 60 9.79 25.49 6.72
N SER A 61 9.49 26.64 7.34
CA SER A 61 10.40 27.79 7.43
C SER A 61 11.71 27.42 8.12
N ALA A 62 11.63 26.72 9.26
CA ALA A 62 12.81 26.23 9.99
C ALA A 62 13.66 25.28 9.12
N VAL A 63 13.04 24.34 8.41
CA VAL A 63 13.75 23.43 7.48
C VAL A 63 14.37 24.19 6.30
N CYS A 64 13.70 25.23 5.77
CA CYS A 64 14.25 26.06 4.69
C CYS A 64 15.42 26.95 5.14
N SER A 65 15.52 27.26 6.43
CA SER A 65 16.62 28.06 7.00
C SER A 65 17.95 27.32 7.09
N VAL A 66 17.94 25.99 6.96
CA VAL A 66 19.15 25.15 6.95
C VAL A 66 19.48 24.67 5.53
N PRO A 67 20.77 24.37 5.23
CA PRO A 67 21.15 23.77 3.95
C PRO A 67 20.36 22.49 3.67
N ALA A 68 19.99 22.24 2.40
CA ALA A 68 19.40 20.96 2.02
C ALA A 68 20.51 19.94 1.78
N ILE A 69 20.23 18.67 2.04
CA ILE A 69 21.10 17.58 1.61
C ILE A 69 20.97 17.43 0.10
N ASP A 70 19.74 17.50 -0.42
CA ASP A 70 19.44 17.56 -1.84
C ASP A 70 18.63 18.82 -2.19
N GLU A 71 19.32 19.82 -2.75
CA GLU A 71 18.70 21.08 -3.17
C GLU A 71 17.68 20.90 -4.31
N THR A 72 17.75 19.81 -5.08
CA THR A 72 16.78 19.55 -6.16
C THR A 72 15.39 19.16 -5.63
N GLN A 73 15.34 18.63 -4.40
CA GLN A 73 14.12 18.13 -3.77
C GLN A 73 13.42 19.18 -2.89
N ARG A 74 14.06 20.33 -2.62
CA ARG A 74 13.52 21.37 -1.73
C ARG A 74 13.18 22.65 -2.51
N ARG A 75 11.88 22.90 -2.72
CA ARG A 75 11.39 24.17 -3.30
C ARG A 75 11.32 25.27 -2.24
N LYS A 76 12.48 25.80 -1.84
CA LYS A 76 12.63 26.77 -0.74
C LYS A 76 11.84 28.07 -0.92
N THR A 77 11.58 28.47 -2.16
CA THR A 77 10.85 29.72 -2.47
C THR A 77 9.34 29.58 -2.29
N LEU A 78 8.84 28.36 -2.11
CA LEU A 78 7.42 28.06 -1.99
C LEU A 78 7.05 27.82 -0.53
N THR A 79 5.86 28.28 -0.16
CA THR A 79 5.24 27.97 1.14
C THR A 79 4.90 26.48 1.24
N VAL A 80 4.62 25.99 2.45
CA VAL A 80 4.23 24.59 2.66
C VAL A 80 2.95 24.20 1.89
N THR A 81 2.04 25.16 1.68
CA THR A 81 0.79 25.01 0.93
C THR A 81 0.98 24.93 -0.59
N GLU A 82 2.13 25.37 -1.08
CA GLU A 82 2.48 25.36 -2.50
C GLU A 82 3.41 24.19 -2.86
N GLN A 83 3.80 23.36 -1.87
CA GLN A 83 4.58 22.15 -2.12
C GLN A 83 3.71 21.08 -2.79
N ASP A 84 4.33 20.26 -3.64
CA ASP A 84 3.65 19.09 -4.20
C ASP A 84 3.30 18.11 -3.09
N TRP A 85 2.16 17.44 -3.24
CA TRP A 85 1.79 16.37 -2.33
C TRP A 85 2.78 15.20 -2.44
N PRO A 86 3.24 14.61 -1.33
CA PRO A 86 4.18 13.50 -1.38
C PRO A 86 3.60 12.31 -2.17
N SER A 87 4.39 11.80 -3.11
CA SER A 87 4.07 10.60 -3.87
C SER A 87 4.70 9.36 -3.22
N VAL A 88 4.09 8.20 -3.46
CA VAL A 88 4.66 6.92 -3.03
C VAL A 88 5.81 6.55 -3.96
N ASP A 89 6.92 6.08 -3.39
CA ASP A 89 8.11 5.72 -4.17
C ASP A 89 7.84 4.58 -5.16
N ALA A 90 8.61 4.56 -6.25
CA ALA A 90 8.45 3.55 -7.29
C ALA A 90 8.80 2.14 -6.80
N ASP A 91 9.73 2.02 -5.86
CA ASP A 91 10.20 0.75 -5.28
C ASP A 91 9.39 0.30 -4.05
N ALA A 92 8.34 1.04 -3.68
CA ALA A 92 7.46 0.64 -2.60
C ALA A 92 6.61 -0.58 -2.97
N ASP A 93 6.21 -1.34 -1.95
CA ASP A 93 5.16 -2.34 -2.10
C ASP A 93 3.77 -1.68 -2.05
N ILE A 94 2.86 -2.12 -2.92
CA ILE A 94 1.46 -1.71 -2.95
C ILE A 94 0.52 -2.90 -2.74
N ASP A 95 -0.72 -2.63 -2.38
CA ASP A 95 -1.71 -3.68 -2.17
C ASP A 95 -2.20 -4.25 -3.51
N PHE A 96 -2.03 -5.56 -3.72
CA PHE A 96 -2.70 -6.30 -4.77
C PHE A 96 -3.89 -7.08 -4.20
N ILE A 97 -5.09 -6.70 -4.62
CA ILE A 97 -6.37 -7.24 -4.15
C ILE A 97 -7.03 -8.04 -5.27
N LEU A 98 -7.35 -9.30 -5.00
CA LEU A 98 -8.20 -10.11 -5.87
C LEU A 98 -9.64 -10.08 -5.36
N LYS A 99 -10.61 -9.88 -6.25
CA LYS A 99 -12.03 -9.92 -5.93
C LYS A 99 -12.80 -10.81 -6.89
N VAL A 100 -13.80 -11.50 -6.34
CA VAL A 100 -14.80 -12.29 -7.07
C VAL A 100 -16.16 -12.01 -6.44
N PHE A 101 -17.15 -11.63 -7.24
CA PHE A 101 -18.38 -10.99 -6.75
C PHE A 101 -18.04 -9.82 -5.81
N ASP A 102 -18.73 -9.71 -4.67
CA ASP A 102 -18.43 -8.73 -3.63
C ASP A 102 -17.40 -9.21 -2.60
N PHE A 103 -16.78 -10.38 -2.82
CA PHE A 103 -15.79 -10.95 -1.90
C PHE A 103 -14.36 -10.48 -2.22
N SER A 104 -13.65 -10.08 -1.17
CA SER A 104 -12.19 -9.89 -1.22
C SER A 104 -11.49 -11.24 -1.04
N CYS A 105 -11.00 -11.80 -2.13
CA CYS A 105 -10.44 -13.14 -2.19
C CYS A 105 -8.96 -13.21 -1.81
N GLY A 106 -8.32 -12.06 -1.60
CA GLY A 106 -6.95 -11.99 -1.14
C GLY A 106 -6.44 -10.57 -1.24
N ARG A 107 -5.61 -10.18 -0.27
CA ARG A 107 -4.84 -8.95 -0.29
C ARG A 107 -3.40 -9.29 0.05
N VAL A 108 -2.48 -8.96 -0.85
CA VAL A 108 -1.05 -9.25 -0.73
C VAL A 108 -0.26 -8.00 -1.13
N ALA A 109 0.81 -7.69 -0.41
CA ALA A 109 1.72 -6.63 -0.79
C ALA A 109 2.63 -7.12 -1.92
N VAL A 110 2.76 -6.35 -2.99
CA VAL A 110 3.63 -6.66 -4.14
C VAL A 110 4.42 -5.42 -4.57
N PRO A 111 5.61 -5.59 -5.18
CA PRO A 111 6.38 -4.45 -5.67
C PRO A 111 5.60 -3.66 -6.71
N ARG A 112 5.48 -2.34 -6.51
CA ARG A 112 4.73 -1.44 -7.39
C ARG A 112 5.13 -1.58 -8.86
N GLN A 113 6.44 -1.61 -9.14
CA GLN A 113 7.00 -1.73 -10.48
C GLN A 113 6.63 -3.03 -11.21
N SER A 114 6.21 -4.07 -10.47
CA SER A 114 5.88 -5.37 -11.06
C SER A 114 4.44 -5.47 -11.55
N ILE A 115 3.56 -4.54 -11.14
CA ILE A 115 2.12 -4.66 -11.37
C ILE A 115 1.48 -3.39 -11.93
N GLU A 116 2.02 -2.21 -11.62
CA GLU A 116 1.52 -0.97 -12.22
C GLU A 116 1.88 -0.88 -13.70
N GLY A 117 0.99 -0.29 -14.50
CA GLY A 117 1.15 -0.17 -15.95
C GLY A 117 0.75 -1.42 -16.74
N LEU A 118 0.52 -2.56 -16.06
CA LEU A 118 0.00 -3.77 -16.68
C LEU A 118 -1.50 -3.67 -16.98
N ASN A 119 -1.92 -4.30 -18.07
CA ASN A 119 -3.34 -4.46 -18.40
C ASN A 119 -4.01 -5.58 -17.58
N ALA A 120 -5.34 -5.72 -17.70
CA ALA A 120 -6.10 -6.66 -16.87
C ALA A 120 -5.69 -8.14 -17.06
N GLU A 121 -5.32 -8.53 -18.29
CA GLU A 121 -4.90 -9.90 -18.59
C GLU A 121 -3.51 -10.20 -18.05
N GLU A 122 -2.59 -9.24 -18.16
CA GLU A 122 -1.24 -9.33 -17.59
C GLU A 122 -1.30 -9.42 -16.06
N VAL A 123 -2.12 -8.59 -15.41
CA VAL A 123 -2.33 -8.65 -13.96
C VAL A 123 -2.95 -9.98 -13.54
N PHE A 124 -3.83 -10.58 -14.35
CA PHE A 124 -4.35 -11.92 -14.10
C PHE A 124 -3.26 -12.99 -14.17
N LYS A 125 -2.34 -12.92 -15.15
CA LYS A 125 -1.18 -13.83 -15.22
C LYS A 125 -0.31 -13.72 -13.96
N VAL A 126 -0.01 -12.50 -13.53
CA VAL A 126 0.72 -12.26 -12.28
C VAL A 126 -0.02 -12.89 -11.09
N ALA A 127 -1.35 -12.74 -11.02
CA ALA A 127 -2.16 -13.35 -9.97
C ALA A 127 -2.08 -14.87 -9.97
N ALA A 128 -2.21 -15.49 -11.15
CA ALA A 128 -2.25 -16.94 -11.36
C ALA A 128 -0.89 -17.61 -11.12
N GLU A 129 0.21 -16.95 -11.45
CA GLU A 129 1.56 -17.48 -11.28
C GLU A 129 2.15 -17.18 -9.90
N GLY A 130 1.68 -16.12 -9.24
CA GLY A 130 2.25 -15.60 -8.00
C GLY A 130 1.29 -15.58 -6.82
N PRO A 131 0.90 -14.39 -6.31
CA PRO A 131 0.35 -14.21 -4.97
C PRO A 131 -1.04 -14.81 -4.75
N HIS A 132 -1.85 -14.96 -5.80
CA HIS A 132 -3.22 -15.49 -5.71
C HIS A 132 -3.38 -16.86 -6.37
N ARG A 133 -2.27 -17.51 -6.73
CA ARG A 133 -2.24 -18.79 -7.43
C ARG A 133 -3.15 -19.83 -6.81
N TRP A 134 -3.05 -20.03 -5.50
CA TRP A 134 -3.84 -21.05 -4.80
C TRP A 134 -5.34 -20.89 -5.05
N PHE A 135 -5.85 -19.66 -4.99
CA PHE A 135 -7.28 -19.38 -5.15
C PHE A 135 -7.73 -19.59 -6.60
N ILE A 136 -6.91 -19.17 -7.56
CA ILE A 136 -7.18 -19.33 -8.99
C ILE A 136 -7.13 -20.81 -9.39
N ASP A 137 -6.14 -21.56 -8.90
CA ASP A 137 -6.00 -23.00 -9.14
C ASP A 137 -7.22 -23.77 -8.58
N GLU A 138 -7.71 -23.40 -7.39
CA GLU A 138 -8.85 -24.08 -6.78
C GLU A 138 -10.17 -23.78 -7.52
N LEU A 139 -10.36 -22.55 -8.00
CA LEU A 139 -11.47 -22.21 -8.90
C LEU A 139 -11.40 -23.01 -10.20
N ALA A 140 -10.20 -23.14 -10.79
CA ALA A 140 -9.99 -23.89 -12.02
C ALA A 140 -10.26 -25.40 -11.84
N LYS A 141 -9.91 -25.99 -10.68
CA LYS A 141 -10.27 -27.38 -10.34
C LYS A 141 -11.78 -27.58 -10.22
N GLY A 142 -12.50 -26.58 -9.73
CA GLY A 142 -13.97 -26.55 -9.74
C GLY A 142 -14.58 -26.40 -11.13
N GLY A 143 -13.76 -26.22 -12.17
CA GLY A 143 -14.22 -25.99 -13.55
C GLY A 143 -14.60 -24.54 -13.84
N HIS A 144 -14.37 -23.62 -12.91
CA HIS A 144 -14.72 -22.22 -13.06
C HIS A 144 -13.57 -21.45 -13.71
N ARG A 145 -13.84 -20.84 -14.87
CA ARG A 145 -12.90 -19.96 -15.55
C ARG A 145 -13.48 -18.55 -15.64
N PRO A 146 -12.68 -17.49 -15.40
CA PRO A 146 -13.16 -16.13 -15.54
C PRO A 146 -13.55 -15.85 -16.99
N SER A 147 -14.74 -15.30 -17.22
CA SER A 147 -15.18 -14.83 -18.53
C SER A 147 -14.72 -13.41 -18.82
N LYS A 148 -14.54 -12.59 -17.78
CA LYS A 148 -14.08 -11.20 -17.90
C LYS A 148 -13.23 -10.76 -16.71
N TYR A 149 -12.27 -9.88 -17.01
CA TYR A 149 -11.41 -9.21 -16.04
C TYR A 149 -11.74 -7.72 -16.00
N GLN A 150 -11.85 -7.14 -14.81
CA GLN A 150 -11.88 -5.69 -14.64
C GLN A 150 -10.79 -5.27 -13.68
N LEU A 151 -10.05 -4.25 -14.08
CA LEU A 151 -8.92 -3.72 -13.35
C LEU A 151 -9.28 -2.36 -12.78
N GLN A 152 -9.09 -2.18 -11.48
CA GLN A 152 -9.22 -0.90 -10.80
C GLN A 152 -7.88 -0.60 -10.12
N GLN A 153 -7.23 0.48 -10.55
CA GLN A 153 -5.92 0.86 -10.02
C GLN A 153 -5.97 2.27 -9.43
N ARG A 154 -5.20 2.45 -8.37
CA ARG A 154 -4.84 3.76 -7.82
C ARG A 154 -3.32 3.76 -7.70
N GLU A 155 -2.69 4.60 -8.51
CA GLU A 155 -1.24 4.70 -8.60
C GLU A 155 -0.61 4.93 -7.21
N GLY A 156 0.47 4.19 -6.92
CA GLY A 156 1.19 4.20 -5.66
C GLY A 156 0.44 3.59 -4.49
N LEU A 157 -0.77 3.05 -4.68
CA LEU A 157 -1.63 2.65 -3.57
C LEU A 157 -2.08 1.20 -3.65
N HIS A 158 -2.83 0.86 -4.69
CA HIS A 158 -3.35 -0.50 -4.85
C HIS A 158 -3.74 -0.82 -6.28
N VAL A 159 -3.67 -2.11 -6.59
CA VAL A 159 -4.26 -2.71 -7.79
C VAL A 159 -5.32 -3.70 -7.33
N THR A 160 -6.54 -3.55 -7.84
CA THR A 160 -7.64 -4.49 -7.60
C THR A 160 -8.01 -5.17 -8.91
N LEU A 161 -7.90 -6.49 -8.95
CA LEU A 161 -8.37 -7.32 -10.04
C LEU A 161 -9.71 -7.94 -9.66
N GLN A 162 -10.76 -7.56 -10.38
CA GLN A 162 -12.09 -8.15 -10.26
C GLN A 162 -12.25 -9.21 -11.35
N LEU A 163 -12.56 -10.44 -10.94
CA LEU A 163 -12.90 -11.53 -11.85
C LEU A 163 -14.42 -11.67 -11.95
N TYR A 164 -14.89 -11.82 -13.17
CA TYR A 164 -16.28 -12.17 -13.48
C TYR A 164 -16.32 -13.56 -14.07
N PHE A 165 -17.33 -14.31 -13.66
CA PHE A 165 -17.62 -15.65 -14.12
C PHE A 165 -19.03 -15.65 -14.68
N ASP A 166 -19.28 -16.51 -15.65
CA ASP A 166 -20.65 -16.79 -16.10
C ASP A 166 -21.38 -17.62 -15.03
N ASP A 167 -22.56 -18.16 -15.35
CA ASP A 167 -23.40 -19.00 -14.46
C ASP A 167 -22.71 -20.28 -13.93
N SER A 168 -21.45 -20.47 -14.31
CA SER A 168 -20.57 -21.51 -13.79
C SER A 168 -20.28 -21.40 -12.30
N LEU A 169 -20.25 -20.21 -11.69
CA LEU A 169 -19.77 -20.01 -10.31
C LEU A 169 -20.85 -19.42 -9.41
N ASN A 170 -21.04 -20.00 -8.23
CA ASN A 170 -21.95 -19.48 -7.21
C ASN A 170 -21.20 -18.82 -6.04
N GLU A 171 -21.86 -17.90 -5.34
CA GLU A 171 -21.27 -17.25 -4.15
C GLU A 171 -20.93 -18.24 -3.04
N GLU A 172 -21.69 -19.33 -2.89
CA GLU A 172 -21.43 -20.33 -1.85
C GLU A 172 -20.09 -21.04 -2.04
N ASP A 173 -19.72 -21.30 -3.28
CA ASP A 173 -18.46 -21.97 -3.61
C ASP A 173 -17.29 -21.04 -3.32
N VAL A 174 -17.41 -19.76 -3.66
CA VAL A 174 -16.43 -18.74 -3.26
C VAL A 174 -16.30 -18.68 -1.73
N LYS A 175 -17.41 -18.67 -0.97
CA LYS A 175 -17.38 -18.66 0.50
C LYS A 175 -16.66 -19.89 1.07
N LYS A 176 -16.90 -21.08 0.52
CA LYS A 176 -16.20 -22.31 0.94
C LYS A 176 -14.69 -22.19 0.73
N LEU A 177 -14.27 -21.73 -0.45
CA LEU A 177 -12.85 -21.53 -0.76
C LEU A 177 -12.18 -20.51 0.17
N LEU A 178 -12.86 -19.41 0.49
CA LEU A 178 -12.32 -18.42 1.44
C LEU A 178 -12.17 -18.99 2.84
N ASN A 179 -13.12 -19.81 3.30
CA ASN A 179 -13.03 -20.48 4.59
C ASN A 179 -11.83 -21.45 4.63
N GLU A 180 -11.63 -22.23 3.57
CA GLU A 180 -10.48 -23.13 3.45
C GLU A 180 -9.15 -22.38 3.44
N MET A 181 -9.05 -21.29 2.66
CA MET A 181 -7.87 -20.43 2.64
C MET A 181 -7.56 -19.87 4.03
N SER A 182 -8.59 -19.44 4.76
CA SER A 182 -8.44 -18.90 6.11
C SER A 182 -7.90 -19.98 7.08
N ALA A 183 -8.42 -21.21 6.99
CA ALA A 183 -7.98 -22.34 7.79
C ALA A 183 -6.52 -22.71 7.51
N GLN A 184 -6.11 -22.71 6.23
CA GLN A 184 -4.73 -22.95 5.83
C GLN A 184 -3.77 -21.86 6.34
N ARG A 185 -4.17 -20.58 6.29
CA ARG A 185 -3.39 -19.47 6.85
C ARG A 185 -3.21 -19.59 8.36
N ILE A 186 -4.25 -20.00 9.08
CA ILE A 186 -4.17 -20.23 10.53
C ILE A 186 -3.23 -21.40 10.83
N LYS A 187 -3.36 -22.52 10.10
CA LYS A 187 -2.51 -23.70 10.28
C LYS A 187 -1.03 -23.41 10.00
N SER A 188 -0.72 -22.70 8.91
CA SER A 188 0.65 -22.31 8.56
C SER A 188 1.25 -21.33 9.57
N LYS A 189 0.47 -20.35 10.06
CA LYS A 189 0.91 -19.44 11.13
C LYS A 189 1.22 -20.18 12.43
N LYS A 190 0.38 -21.16 12.81
CA LYS A 190 0.62 -22.02 13.99
C LYS A 190 1.92 -22.83 13.83
N LEU A 191 2.13 -23.42 12.65
CA LEU A 191 3.34 -24.20 12.35
C LEU A 191 4.61 -23.33 12.42
N ARG A 192 4.58 -22.13 11.84
CA ARG A 192 5.70 -21.16 11.91
C ARG A 192 6.00 -20.73 13.34
N ARG A 193 4.98 -20.52 14.17
CA ARG A 193 5.18 -20.16 15.59
C ARG A 193 5.79 -21.30 16.40
N MET A 194 5.47 -22.55 16.08
CA MET A 194 6.06 -23.72 16.73
C MET A 194 7.50 -24.01 16.26
N ALA A 195 7.85 -23.59 15.04
CA ALA A 195 9.18 -23.75 14.46
C ALA A 195 10.14 -22.59 14.77
N ALA A 196 9.66 -21.49 15.34
CA ALA A 196 10.51 -20.37 15.74
C ALA A 196 11.29 -20.76 17.02
N PRO A 197 12.63 -20.67 17.03
CA PRO A 197 13.41 -20.95 18.23
C PRO A 197 13.01 -19.96 19.34
N ALA A 198 12.91 -20.46 20.58
CA ALA A 198 12.68 -19.62 21.75
C ALA A 198 13.91 -18.71 21.93
N THR A 199 13.75 -17.44 21.57
CA THR A 199 14.67 -16.34 21.93
C THR A 199 14.15 -15.63 23.16
#